data_AF-A0A0S8GJM8-F1
#
_entry.id   AF-A0A0S8GJM8-F1
#
_cell.length_a   1.000
_cell.length_b   1.000
_cell.length_c   1.000
_cell.angle_alpha   90.00
_cell.angle_beta   90.00
_cell.angle_gamma   90.00
#
_symmetry.space_group_name_H-M   'P 1'
#
loop_
_entity.id
_entity.type
_entity.pdbx_description
1 polymer ?
#
loop_
_entity_poly.entity_id
_entity_poly.type
_entity_poly.pdbx_seq_one_letter_code
_entity_poly.pdbx_strand_id
1 'polypeptide(L)'
;MTGKHFLLIALLTLAGCAKVSSKPKYVTNWDQLQEGMTKNEVIILLGKPLSCLKVELADREPNQPLLKHLAGIILSKALFDLWFERWHYGEFGLLEDFTGPPYEAFVVYFNSAGKVIKFRRPQTGPYSSISQEVRDNKQQTIKKRPSM
;
A
#
# COMPACT_ATOMS: atom_id res chain seq x y z
N MET A 1 -55.73 30.08 30.08
CA MET A 1 -55.39 28.78 29.48
C MET A 1 -55.12 29.00 28.00
N THR A 2 -53.87 29.17 27.58
CA THR A 2 -53.50 29.23 26.16
C THR A 2 -52.15 28.52 26.01
N GLY A 3 -52.25 27.29 25.52
CA GLY A 3 -51.18 26.31 25.49
C GLY A 3 -50.12 26.65 24.45
N LYS A 4 -48.91 26.85 24.96
CA LYS A 4 -47.64 26.28 24.51
C LYS A 4 -47.75 25.28 23.34
N HIS A 5 -47.82 25.75 22.09
CA HIS A 5 -47.72 24.90 20.89
C HIS A 5 -46.70 25.42 19.87
N PHE A 6 -45.71 26.22 20.30
CA PHE A 6 -44.68 26.78 19.40
C PHE A 6 -43.25 26.42 19.83
N LEU A 7 -43.03 25.20 20.33
CA LEU A 7 -41.68 24.78 20.74
C LEU A 7 -41.41 23.29 20.52
N LEU A 8 -41.73 22.77 19.33
CA LEU A 8 -41.50 21.36 18.98
C LEU A 8 -41.05 21.12 17.53
N ILE A 9 -40.55 22.14 16.83
CA ILE A 9 -40.05 22.02 15.44
C ILE A 9 -38.57 22.44 15.32
N ALA A 10 -37.86 22.68 16.42
CA ALA A 10 -36.45 23.10 16.40
C ALA A 10 -35.47 22.04 16.93
N LEU A 11 -35.83 20.75 16.84
CA LEU A 11 -35.02 19.63 17.36
C LEU A 11 -34.86 18.47 16.37
N LEU A 12 -34.84 18.77 15.08
CA LEU A 12 -34.60 17.79 14.00
C LEU A 12 -33.36 18.10 13.14
N THR A 13 -32.52 19.06 13.53
CA THR A 13 -31.31 19.44 12.78
C THR A 13 -30.04 19.05 13.51
N LEU A 14 -29.82 17.76 13.74
CA LEU A 14 -28.46 17.22 13.92
C LEU A 14 -28.37 15.80 13.35
N ALA A 15 -28.80 15.65 12.09
CA ALA A 15 -28.32 14.58 11.22
C ALA A 15 -26.86 14.88 10.83
N GLY A 16 -25.96 14.75 11.79
CA GLY A 16 -24.52 14.72 11.56
C GLY A 16 -24.06 13.27 11.60
N CYS A 17 -24.30 12.52 10.51
CA CYS A 17 -23.59 11.27 10.29
C CYS A 17 -22.11 11.60 10.13
N ALA A 18 -21.38 11.66 11.25
CA ALA A 18 -19.94 11.58 11.23
C ALA A 18 -19.61 10.23 10.60
N LYS A 19 -19.34 10.22 9.29
CA LYS A 19 -18.55 9.15 8.69
C LYS A 19 -17.25 9.17 9.47
N VAL A 20 -17.14 8.29 10.46
CA VAL A 20 -15.85 7.90 11.02
C VAL A 20 -15.13 7.27 9.84
N SER A 21 -14.44 8.11 9.06
CA SER A 21 -13.50 7.68 8.05
C SER A 21 -12.31 7.14 8.82
N SER A 22 -12.48 5.93 9.36
CA SER A 22 -11.38 5.18 9.93
C SER A 22 -10.39 4.96 8.79
N LYS A 23 -9.16 5.43 9.01
CA LYS A 23 -8.08 5.20 8.04
C LYS A 23 -7.99 3.70 7.78
N PRO A 24 -7.82 3.26 6.52
CA PRO A 24 -7.65 1.85 6.22
C PRO A 24 -6.48 1.25 7.00
N LYS A 25 -6.58 -0.03 7.37
CA LYS A 25 -5.58 -0.74 8.17
C LYS A 25 -4.17 -0.68 7.56
N TYR A 26 -4.06 -0.73 6.23
CA TYR A 26 -2.78 -0.61 5.55
C TYR A 26 -2.12 0.77 5.75
N VAL A 27 -2.90 1.85 5.86
CA VAL A 27 -2.39 3.21 6.11
C VAL A 27 -1.85 3.35 7.52
N THR A 28 -2.49 2.70 8.50
CA THR A 28 -2.06 2.78 9.91
C THR A 28 -0.87 1.87 10.21
N ASN A 29 -0.72 0.77 9.47
CA ASN A 29 0.21 -0.31 9.84
C ASN A 29 1.36 -0.53 8.86
N TRP A 30 1.44 0.19 7.73
CA TRP A 30 2.50 -0.04 6.73
C TRP A 30 3.93 0.15 7.26
N ASP A 31 4.13 0.77 8.42
CA ASP A 31 5.45 1.02 9.00
C ASP A 31 6.03 -0.15 9.77
N GLN A 32 5.13 -1.04 10.14
CA GLN A 32 5.46 -2.30 10.77
C GLN A 32 5.76 -3.38 9.72
N LEU A 33 5.49 -3.11 8.43
CA LEU A 33 5.82 -4.04 7.35
C LEU A 33 7.35 -4.16 7.23
N GLN A 34 7.83 -5.40 7.16
CA GLN A 34 9.25 -5.72 7.04
C GLN A 34 9.48 -6.73 5.93
N GLU A 35 10.68 -6.70 5.35
CA GLU A 35 11.16 -7.75 4.46
C GLU A 35 11.21 -9.10 5.21
N GLY A 36 10.90 -10.18 4.50
CA GLY A 36 10.82 -11.54 5.06
C GLY A 36 9.45 -11.95 5.60
N MET A 37 8.53 -11.01 5.85
CA MET A 37 7.16 -11.34 6.28
C MET A 37 6.43 -12.20 5.23
N THR A 38 5.70 -13.21 5.68
CA THR A 38 4.87 -14.07 4.85
C THR A 38 3.59 -13.35 4.41
N LYS A 39 2.97 -13.82 3.31
CA LYS A 39 1.65 -13.33 2.87
C LYS A 39 0.60 -13.29 3.99
N ASN A 40 0.58 -14.30 4.86
CA ASN A 40 -0.39 -14.35 5.96
C ASN A 40 -0.13 -13.26 7.00
N GLU A 41 1.13 -13.03 7.36
CA GLU A 41 1.51 -11.93 8.25
C GLU A 41 1.15 -10.57 7.64
N VAL A 42 1.34 -10.40 6.33
CA VAL A 42 0.92 -9.18 5.62
C VAL A 42 -0.60 -8.99 5.64
N ILE A 43 -1.39 -10.05 5.44
CA ILE A 43 -2.87 -9.98 5.54
C ILE A 43 -3.29 -9.60 6.96
N ILE A 44 -2.69 -10.21 7.97
CA ILE A 44 -2.97 -9.89 9.38
C ILE A 44 -2.62 -8.44 9.66
N LEU A 45 -1.47 -7.95 9.15
CA LEU A 45 -0.98 -6.61 9.42
C LEU A 45 -1.77 -5.52 8.68
N LEU A 46 -1.91 -5.65 7.36
CA LEU A 46 -2.42 -4.60 6.47
C LEU A 46 -3.88 -4.81 6.04
N GLY A 47 -4.40 -6.02 6.23
CA GLY A 47 -5.68 -6.45 5.66
C GLY A 47 -5.53 -7.10 4.28
N LYS A 48 -6.67 -7.46 3.68
CA LYS A 48 -6.70 -8.03 2.33
C LYS A 48 -6.32 -6.96 1.30
N PRO A 49 -5.48 -7.28 0.30
CA PRO A 49 -5.19 -6.37 -0.80
C PRO A 49 -6.42 -6.16 -1.68
N LEU A 50 -6.45 -5.03 -2.39
CA LEU A 50 -7.51 -4.76 -3.37
C LEU A 50 -7.29 -5.58 -4.65
N SER A 51 -6.04 -5.76 -5.05
CA SER A 51 -5.66 -6.57 -6.20
C SER A 51 -4.39 -7.36 -5.92
N CYS A 52 -4.34 -8.57 -6.47
CA CYS A 52 -3.19 -9.46 -6.45
C CYS A 52 -2.81 -9.77 -7.90
N LEU A 53 -1.66 -9.27 -8.34
CA LEU A 53 -1.10 -9.63 -9.62
C LEU A 53 -0.04 -10.71 -9.40
N LYS A 54 -0.42 -11.95 -9.70
CA LYS A 54 0.49 -13.09 -9.72
C LYS A 54 1.04 -13.22 -11.14
N VAL A 55 2.36 -13.09 -11.29
CA VAL A 55 2.99 -13.31 -12.60
C VAL A 55 3.49 -14.76 -12.66
N GLU A 56 2.96 -15.55 -13.59
CA GLU A 56 3.34 -16.96 -13.78
C GLU A 56 4.80 -17.16 -14.19
N LEU A 57 5.49 -16.10 -14.61
CA LEU A 57 6.92 -16.14 -14.95
C LEU A 57 7.81 -16.43 -13.73
N ALA A 58 7.32 -16.24 -12.51
CA ALA A 58 8.09 -16.43 -11.27
C ALA A 58 8.41 -17.92 -10.96
N ASP A 59 7.66 -18.87 -11.53
CA ASP A 59 7.92 -20.31 -11.36
C ASP A 59 9.01 -20.85 -12.30
N ARG A 60 9.45 -20.05 -13.29
CA ARG A 60 10.63 -20.38 -14.10
C ARG A 60 11.84 -19.69 -13.51
N GLU A 61 12.57 -20.41 -12.67
CA GLU A 61 13.93 -20.08 -12.26
C GLU A 61 14.75 -19.61 -13.49
N PRO A 62 15.57 -18.54 -13.40
CA PRO A 62 16.35 -18.02 -14.51
C PRO A 62 17.57 -18.91 -14.78
N ASN A 63 17.36 -20.22 -14.96
CA ASN A 63 18.37 -21.19 -15.38
C ASN A 63 18.48 -21.27 -16.91
N GLN A 64 17.69 -20.47 -17.65
CA GLN A 64 17.83 -20.36 -19.10
C GLN A 64 18.83 -19.25 -19.49
N PRO A 65 19.90 -19.57 -20.26
CA PRO A 65 20.94 -18.61 -20.63
C PRO A 65 20.42 -17.43 -21.46
N LEU A 66 19.32 -17.61 -22.20
CA LEU A 66 18.65 -16.55 -22.97
C LEU A 66 18.04 -15.45 -22.07
N LEU A 67 17.52 -15.82 -20.89
CA LEU A 67 16.94 -14.87 -19.93
C LEU A 67 18.02 -14.12 -19.14
N LYS A 68 19.17 -14.74 -18.85
CA LYS A 68 20.33 -14.04 -18.28
C LYS A 68 20.83 -12.94 -19.21
N HIS A 69 20.77 -13.17 -20.51
CA HIS A 69 21.17 -12.19 -21.52
C HIS A 69 20.19 -11.00 -21.60
N LEU A 70 18.89 -11.21 -21.36
CA LEU A 70 17.88 -10.14 -21.28
C LEU A 70 17.91 -9.39 -19.94
N ALA A 71 18.13 -10.11 -18.83
CA ALA A 71 18.33 -9.50 -17.51
C ALA A 71 19.61 -8.63 -17.45
N GLY A 72 20.64 -8.99 -18.21
CA GLY A 72 21.87 -8.20 -18.35
C GLY A 72 21.76 -6.99 -19.29
N ILE A 73 20.80 -6.97 -20.22
CA ILE A 73 20.66 -5.90 -21.24
C ILE A 73 19.54 -4.90 -20.90
N ILE A 74 18.47 -5.32 -20.21
CA ILE A 74 17.31 -4.47 -19.97
C ILE A 74 17.11 -4.29 -18.46
N LEU A 75 17.83 -3.32 -17.91
CA LEU A 75 17.70 -2.83 -16.55
C LEU A 75 16.43 -1.97 -16.37
N SER A 76 15.29 -2.39 -16.93
CA SER A 76 14.06 -1.59 -16.88
C SER A 76 13.21 -2.00 -15.67
N LYS A 77 12.72 -0.98 -14.94
CA LYS A 77 11.77 -1.10 -13.82
C LYS A 77 10.58 -2.04 -14.11
N ALA A 78 10.18 -2.10 -15.38
CA ALA A 78 9.10 -2.95 -15.88
C ALA A 78 9.40 -4.45 -15.77
N LEU A 79 10.65 -4.90 -15.94
CA LEU A 79 11.00 -6.33 -15.84
C LEU A 79 11.06 -6.81 -14.38
N PHE A 80 11.51 -5.97 -13.44
CA PHE A 80 11.42 -6.30 -12.01
C PHE A 80 9.97 -6.51 -11.59
N ASP A 81 9.07 -5.62 -12.02
CA ASP A 81 7.63 -5.73 -11.74
C ASP A 81 6.98 -6.99 -12.38
N LEU A 82 7.61 -7.59 -13.39
CA LEU A 82 7.14 -8.82 -14.05
C LEU A 82 7.62 -10.11 -13.35
N TRP A 83 8.68 -10.09 -12.54
CA TRP A 83 9.20 -11.30 -11.91
C TRP A 83 8.63 -11.61 -10.53
N PHE A 84 7.94 -10.67 -9.93
CA PHE A 84 7.47 -10.80 -8.54
C PHE A 84 5.96 -10.66 -8.47
N GLU A 85 5.37 -11.43 -7.55
CA GLU A 85 3.96 -11.25 -7.22
C GLU A 85 3.79 -9.90 -6.51
N ARG A 86 2.75 -9.16 -6.92
CA ARG A 86 2.47 -7.81 -6.43
C ARG A 86 1.09 -7.73 -5.84
N TRP A 87 1.01 -7.16 -4.64
CA TRP A 87 -0.25 -6.84 -3.99
C TRP A 87 -0.42 -5.33 -3.94
N HIS A 88 -1.58 -4.85 -4.37
CA HIS A 88 -1.94 -3.44 -4.39
C HIS A 88 -2.95 -3.11 -3.29
N TYR A 89 -2.67 -2.02 -2.57
CA TYR A 89 -3.50 -1.46 -1.51
C TYR A 89 -3.79 0.01 -1.81
N GLY A 90 -5.05 0.42 -1.63
CA GLY A 90 -5.54 1.74 -1.99
C GLY A 90 -6.25 1.75 -3.34
N GLU A 91 -7.00 2.82 -3.60
CA GLU A 91 -7.67 3.01 -4.89
C GLU A 91 -6.64 3.32 -5.97
N PHE A 92 -6.86 2.77 -7.16
CA PHE A 92 -6.07 3.05 -8.35
C PHE A 92 -6.94 3.00 -9.60
N GLY A 93 -6.54 3.72 -10.65
CA GLY A 93 -7.27 3.79 -11.90
C GLY A 93 -7.29 2.47 -12.65
N LEU A 94 -8.42 2.16 -13.31
CA LEU A 94 -8.67 0.90 -14.05
C LEU A 94 -7.73 0.64 -15.24
N LEU A 95 -6.85 1.58 -15.63
CA LEU A 95 -6.05 1.53 -16.85
C LEU A 95 -4.54 1.26 -16.61
N GLU A 96 -4.09 1.09 -15.37
CA GLU A 96 -2.65 1.15 -15.03
C GLU A 96 -1.93 -0.20 -14.98
N ASP A 97 -2.63 -1.33 -15.11
CA ASP A 97 -2.07 -2.67 -14.89
C ASP A 97 -0.91 -3.06 -15.83
N PHE A 98 -0.75 -2.38 -16.97
CA PHE A 98 0.28 -2.71 -17.98
C PHE A 98 1.54 -1.84 -17.94
N THR A 99 1.55 -0.70 -17.24
CA THR A 99 2.69 0.26 -17.27
C THR A 99 3.50 0.33 -15.97
N GLY A 100 3.05 -0.37 -14.93
CA GLY A 100 3.70 -0.39 -13.62
C GLY A 100 2.69 -0.12 -12.49
N PRO A 101 3.10 -0.25 -11.23
CA PRO A 101 2.19 0.01 -10.12
C PRO A 101 1.73 1.49 -10.07
N PRO A 102 0.44 1.76 -9.86
CA PRO A 102 -0.14 3.09 -9.70
C PRO A 102 0.68 3.94 -8.74
N TYR A 103 1.03 5.19 -9.06
CA TYR A 103 1.77 6.03 -8.10
C TYR A 103 1.00 6.24 -6.78
N GLU A 104 -0.32 6.13 -6.82
CA GLU A 104 -1.26 6.27 -5.70
C GLU A 104 -1.36 5.02 -4.81
N ALA A 105 -0.99 3.84 -5.31
CA ALA A 105 -1.12 2.60 -4.57
C ALA A 105 0.07 2.34 -3.63
N PHE A 106 -0.23 1.79 -2.46
CA PHE A 106 0.74 1.09 -1.63
C PHE A 106 0.95 -0.33 -2.20
N VAL A 107 2.19 -0.73 -2.43
CA VAL A 107 2.51 -1.97 -3.14
C VAL A 107 3.45 -2.83 -2.35
N VAL A 108 3.14 -4.12 -2.25
CA VAL A 108 3.96 -5.14 -1.60
C VAL A 108 4.40 -6.16 -2.64
N TYR A 109 5.70 -6.44 -2.68
CA TYR A 109 6.33 -7.39 -3.59
C TYR A 109 6.71 -8.66 -2.84
N PHE A 110 6.37 -9.82 -3.41
CA PHE A 110 6.68 -11.13 -2.85
C PHE A 110 7.59 -11.93 -3.78
N ASN A 111 8.51 -12.69 -3.19
CA ASN A 111 9.24 -13.73 -3.92
C ASN A 111 8.38 -15.00 -4.16
N SER A 112 8.94 -15.97 -4.87
CA SER A 112 8.32 -17.27 -5.13
C SER A 112 7.95 -18.04 -3.86
N ALA A 113 8.70 -17.85 -2.77
CA ALA A 113 8.40 -18.43 -1.45
C ALA A 113 7.26 -17.71 -0.69
N GLY A 114 6.68 -16.65 -1.27
CA GLY A 114 5.60 -15.88 -0.65
C GLY A 114 6.05 -15.00 0.53
N LYS A 115 7.30 -14.56 0.53
CA LYS A 115 7.86 -13.60 1.51
C LYS A 115 8.05 -12.22 0.89
N VAL A 116 7.83 -11.17 1.69
CA VAL A 116 8.05 -9.78 1.30
C VAL A 116 9.52 -9.57 0.97
N ILE A 117 9.80 -9.04 -0.22
CA ILE A 117 11.14 -8.63 -0.64
C ILE A 117 11.31 -7.12 -0.76
N LYS A 118 10.19 -6.41 -0.92
CA LYS A 118 10.16 -4.97 -1.11
C LYS A 118 8.74 -4.46 -0.92
N PHE A 119 8.61 -3.20 -0.56
CA PHE A 119 7.35 -2.49 -0.63
C PHE A 119 7.58 -1.03 -1.05
N ARG A 120 6.53 -0.41 -1.60
CA ARG A 120 6.53 0.96 -2.06
C ARG A 120 5.32 1.69 -1.49
N ARG A 121 5.56 2.86 -0.89
CA ARG A 121 4.50 3.74 -0.42
C ARG A 121 3.87 4.57 -1.55
N PRO A 122 2.61 5.00 -1.40
CA PRO A 122 1.99 5.99 -2.27
C PRO A 122 2.89 7.23 -2.43
N GLN A 123 3.03 7.69 -3.66
CA GLN A 123 3.74 8.93 -4.00
C GLN A 123 2.77 10.07 -4.31
N THR A 124 1.56 9.71 -4.78
CA THR A 124 0.46 10.63 -5.07
C THR A 124 -0.82 10.15 -4.37
N GLY A 125 -1.92 10.89 -4.49
CA GLY A 125 -3.20 10.52 -3.92
C GLY A 125 -3.35 10.80 -2.41
N PRO A 126 -4.47 10.40 -1.79
CA PRO A 126 -4.91 10.86 -0.47
C PRO A 126 -4.02 10.44 0.69
N TYR A 127 -3.16 9.43 0.50
CA TYR A 127 -2.29 8.90 1.56
C TYR A 127 -0.79 9.17 1.33
N SER A 128 -0.43 9.98 0.33
CA SER A 128 0.95 10.35 0.01
C SER A 128 1.62 11.20 1.11
N SER A 129 0.89 12.16 1.69
CA SER A 129 1.38 13.03 2.77
C SER A 129 1.78 12.24 4.02
N ILE A 130 0.96 11.25 4.40
CA ILE A 130 1.24 10.34 5.53
C ILE A 130 2.50 9.52 5.25
N SER A 131 2.69 9.10 3.99
CA SER A 131 3.88 8.36 3.57
C SER A 131 5.17 9.18 3.73
N GLN A 132 5.08 10.48 3.50
CA GLN A 132 6.18 11.43 3.61
C GLN A 132 6.50 11.75 5.08
N GLU A 133 5.50 12.06 5.90
CA GLU A 133 5.67 12.33 7.34
C GLU A 133 6.45 11.22 8.05
N VAL A 134 6.05 9.98 7.81
CA VAL A 134 6.70 8.81 8.37
C VAL A 134 8.15 8.66 7.90
N ARG A 135 8.44 8.97 6.63
CA ARG A 135 9.80 8.92 6.08
C ARG A 135 10.69 9.93 6.80
N ASP A 136 10.19 11.14 6.99
CA ASP A 136 10.92 12.23 7.63
C ASP A 136 11.18 11.93 9.11
N ASN A 137 10.19 11.36 9.82
CA ASN A 137 10.34 10.92 11.21
C ASN A 137 11.39 9.80 11.36
N LYS A 138 11.43 8.81 10.44
CA LYS A 138 12.47 7.78 10.45
C LYS A 138 13.87 8.39 10.24
N GLN A 139 14.03 9.35 9.32
CA GLN A 139 15.32 9.98 9.08
C GLN A 139 15.82 10.82 10.26
N GLN A 140 14.93 11.55 10.94
CA GLN A 140 15.28 12.28 12.16
C GLN A 140 15.74 11.34 13.29
N THR A 141 15.13 10.17 13.42
CA THR A 141 15.48 9.18 14.44
C THR A 141 16.88 8.59 14.20
N ILE A 142 17.25 8.35 12.94
CA ILE A 142 18.57 7.85 12.56
C ILE A 142 19.65 8.90 12.84
N LYS A 143 19.40 10.18 12.52
CA LYS A 143 20.36 11.28 12.77
C LYS A 143 20.59 11.57 14.25
N LYS A 144 19.66 11.17 15.13
CA LYS A 144 19.75 11.41 16.58
C LYS A 144 20.41 10.29 17.37
N ARG A 145 20.85 9.19 16.76
CA ARG A 145 21.71 8.20 17.46
C ARG A 145 23.14 8.74 17.52
N PRO A 146 23.65 9.13 18.70
CA PRO A 146 25.07 9.37 18.84
C PRO A 146 25.82 8.07 18.54
N SER A 147 26.87 8.17 17.74
CA SER A 147 27.86 7.11 17.59
C SER A 147 28.48 6.83 18.95
N MET A 148 28.09 5.71 19.58
CA MET A 148 28.83 5.13 20.70
C MET A 148 29.96 4.28 20.18
#